data_AF-A0A1J3E3X6-F1
#
_entry.id   AF-A0A1J3E3X6-F1
#
_cell.length_a   1.000
_cell.length_b   1.000
_cell.length_c   1.000
_cell.angle_alpha   90.00
_cell.angle_beta   90.00
_cell.angle_gamma   90.00
#
_symmetry.space_group_name_H-M   'P 1'
#
loop_
_entity.id
_entity.type
_entity.pdbx_description
1 polymer ?
#
loop_
_entity_poly.entity_id
_entity_poly.type
_entity_poly.pdbx_seq_one_letter_code
_entity_poly.pdbx_strand_id
1 'polypeptide(L)'
;VGDPDMYLDDPSNPCFIAAASCSKRLVIATQLIKDYNLKFGGTVNLIDQFGELKAKVGEWKDRLVAYKWNKIYKRNGATREDTIICEIIRQGG
;
A
#
# COMPACT_ATOMS: atom_id res chain seq x y z
N VAL A 1 -6.20 -7.05 18.37
CA VAL A 1 -6.27 -6.35 17.07
C VAL A 1 -7.62 -6.70 16.49
N GLY A 2 -8.47 -5.68 16.26
CA GLY A 2 -9.82 -5.87 15.70
C GLY A 2 -9.75 -6.28 14.22
N ASP A 3 -10.92 -6.61 13.67
CA ASP A 3 -11.05 -7.04 12.27
C ASP A 3 -10.59 -5.92 11.31
N PRO A 4 -9.54 -6.12 10.49
CA PRO A 4 -9.05 -5.12 9.54
C PRO A 4 -10.10 -4.73 8.51
N ASP A 5 -11.06 -5.62 8.25
CA ASP A 5 -12.09 -5.45 7.22
C ASP A 5 -13.03 -4.28 7.54
N MET A 6 -13.11 -3.85 8.82
CA MET A 6 -13.89 -2.69 9.24
C MET A 6 -13.34 -1.34 8.75
N TYR A 7 -12.10 -1.32 8.24
CA TYR A 7 -11.41 -0.10 7.79
C TYR A 7 -11.25 -0.01 6.26
N LEU A 8 -11.80 -0.97 5.52
CA LEU A 8 -11.71 -1.02 4.06
C LEU A 8 -12.89 -0.30 3.43
N ASP A 9 -12.65 0.41 2.32
CA ASP A 9 -13.72 1.02 1.53
C ASP A 9 -14.56 -0.07 0.84
N ASP A 10 -13.92 -1.19 0.45
CA ASP A 10 -14.58 -2.42 0.02
C ASP A 10 -13.96 -3.64 0.73
N PRO A 11 -14.72 -4.36 1.58
CA PRO A 11 -14.22 -5.53 2.31
C PRO A 11 -13.86 -6.72 1.40
N SER A 12 -14.28 -6.71 0.13
CA SER A 12 -13.86 -7.71 -0.86
C SER A 12 -12.50 -7.40 -1.48
N ASN A 13 -11.98 -6.18 -1.33
CA ASN A 13 -10.69 -5.81 -1.87
C ASN A 13 -9.54 -6.42 -1.04
N PRO A 14 -8.47 -6.89 -1.69
CA PRO A 14 -7.28 -7.34 -0.98
C PRO A 14 -6.68 -6.20 -0.17
N CYS A 15 -6.38 -6.44 1.11
CA CYS A 15 -5.71 -5.48 1.95
C CYS A 15 -4.45 -6.07 2.59
N PHE A 16 -3.55 -5.20 3.05
CA PHE A 16 -2.39 -5.60 3.82
C PHE A 16 -1.95 -4.51 4.79
N ILE A 17 -1.34 -4.91 5.89
CA ILE A 17 -0.74 -3.98 6.85
C ILE A 17 0.63 -3.55 6.31
N ALA A 18 0.78 -2.26 6.09
CA ALA A 18 2.05 -1.66 5.73
C ALA A 18 2.92 -1.47 6.96
N ALA A 19 4.24 -1.68 6.82
CA ALA A 19 5.17 -1.33 7.88
C ALA A 19 5.13 0.17 8.17
N ALA A 20 4.76 0.54 9.40
CA ALA A 20 4.69 1.92 9.89
C ALA A 20 6.10 2.55 9.96
N SER A 21 6.61 2.97 8.81
CA SER A 21 7.94 3.56 8.70
C SER A 21 7.94 4.76 7.76
N CYS A 22 8.72 5.79 8.14
CA CYS A 22 9.05 6.94 7.30
C CYS A 22 10.00 6.58 6.14
N SER A 23 10.11 5.29 5.78
CA SER A 23 10.87 4.82 4.63
C SER A 23 10.32 5.46 3.35
N LYS A 24 11.21 5.71 2.39
CA LYS A 24 10.81 6.17 1.05
C LYS A 24 10.03 5.12 0.25
N ARG A 25 9.97 3.89 0.76
CA ARG A 25 9.45 2.70 0.07
C ARG A 25 8.35 2.05 0.89
N LEU A 26 7.21 1.83 0.25
CA LEU A 26 6.18 0.89 0.70
C LEU A 26 6.58 -0.48 0.19
N VAL A 27 6.71 -1.45 1.09
CA VAL A 27 7.02 -2.83 0.73
C VAL A 27 5.72 -3.59 0.55
N ILE A 28 5.50 -4.13 -0.63
CA ILE A 28 4.35 -4.97 -0.94
C ILE A 28 4.84 -6.42 -0.84
N ALA A 29 4.20 -7.21 0.00
CA ALA A 29 4.62 -8.59 0.24
C ALA A 29 4.40 -9.46 -1.01
N THR A 30 5.43 -10.21 -1.42
CA THR A 30 5.36 -11.12 -2.57
C THR A 30 4.26 -12.18 -2.43
N GLN A 31 3.94 -12.57 -1.19
CA GLN A 31 2.84 -13.50 -0.92
C GLN A 31 1.49 -12.90 -1.33
N LEU A 32 1.20 -11.66 -0.93
CA LEU A 32 -0.02 -10.94 -1.32
C LEU A 32 -0.18 -10.83 -2.84
N ILE A 33 0.93 -10.57 -3.54
CA ILE A 33 0.96 -10.49 -5.00
C ILE A 33 0.53 -11.81 -5.63
N LYS A 34 1.00 -12.94 -5.08
CA LYS A 34 0.67 -14.28 -5.55
C LYS A 34 -0.76 -14.66 -5.20
N ASP A 35 -1.16 -14.48 -3.94
CA ASP A 35 -2.47 -14.88 -3.42
C ASP A 35 -3.62 -14.21 -4.18
N TYR A 36 -3.41 -12.94 -4.55
CA TYR A 36 -4.41 -12.15 -5.25
C TYR A 36 -4.12 -11.97 -6.74
N ASN A 37 -3.14 -12.71 -7.29
CA ASN A 37 -2.71 -12.65 -8.70
C ASN A 37 -2.53 -11.21 -9.22
N LEU A 38 -1.89 -10.37 -8.41
CA LEU A 38 -1.74 -8.95 -8.68
C LEU A 38 -0.66 -8.72 -9.74
N LYS A 39 -0.95 -7.82 -10.69
CA LYS A 39 0.00 -7.40 -11.72
C LYS A 39 0.28 -5.91 -11.55
N PHE A 40 1.53 -5.58 -11.30
CA PHE A 40 1.97 -4.20 -11.16
C PHE A 40 2.69 -3.76 -12.43
N GLY A 41 2.25 -2.64 -13.00
CA GLY A 41 3.01 -1.95 -14.05
C GLY A 41 4.23 -1.22 -13.49
N GLY A 42 4.90 -0.41 -14.32
CA GLY A 42 6.04 0.41 -13.87
C GLY A 42 5.68 1.50 -12.86
N THR A 43 4.40 1.78 -12.66
CA THR A 43 3.89 2.78 -11.70
C THR A 43 2.57 2.33 -11.06
N VAL A 44 2.31 2.81 -9.85
CA VAL A 44 1.02 2.70 -9.12
C VAL A 44 0.57 4.08 -8.63
N ASN A 45 -0.72 4.22 -8.33
CA ASN A 45 -1.25 5.39 -7.64
C ASN A 45 -1.42 5.04 -6.16
N LEU A 46 -0.81 5.83 -5.28
CA LEU A 46 -1.07 5.79 -3.85
C LEU A 46 -2.18 6.79 -3.54
N ILE A 47 -3.27 6.33 -2.97
CA ILE A 47 -4.49 7.12 -2.74
C ILE A 47 -4.67 7.30 -1.22
N ASP A 48 -4.97 8.52 -0.79
CA ASP A 48 -5.44 8.83 0.56
C ASP A 48 -6.42 10.02 0.53
N GLN A 49 -6.84 10.51 1.70
CA GLN A 49 -7.77 11.63 1.85
C GLN A 49 -7.34 12.94 1.17
N PHE A 50 -6.05 13.13 0.87
CA PHE A 50 -5.51 14.32 0.19
C PHE A 50 -5.37 14.12 -1.33
N GLY A 51 -5.80 12.97 -1.85
CA GLY A 51 -5.79 12.63 -3.28
C GLY A 51 -4.65 11.71 -3.69
N GLU A 52 -4.42 11.61 -4.99
CA GLU A 52 -3.53 10.59 -5.56
C GLU A 52 -2.06 11.03 -5.66
N LEU A 53 -1.15 10.08 -5.47
CA LEU A 53 0.28 10.24 -5.69
C LEU A 53 0.81 9.11 -6.57
N LYS A 54 1.17 9.45 -7.82
CA LYS A 54 1.82 8.50 -8.73
C LYS A 54 3.22 8.14 -8.24
N ALA A 55 3.41 6.85 -7.97
CA ALA A 55 4.62 6.22 -7.48
C ALA A 55 5.22 5.29 -8.53
N LYS A 56 6.55 5.28 -8.65
CA LYS A 56 7.25 4.25 -9.42
C LYS A 56 7.17 2.93 -8.65
N VAL A 57 7.07 1.82 -9.36
CA VAL A 57 7.25 0.49 -8.81
C VAL A 57 8.65 -0.02 -9.16
N GLY A 58 9.30 -0.69 -8.22
CA GLY A 58 10.54 -1.40 -8.46
C GLY A 58 10.61 -2.67 -7.63
N GLU A 59 11.68 -3.44 -7.84
CA GLU A 59 11.96 -4.64 -7.06
C GLU A 59 13.10 -4.39 -6.06
N TRP A 60 12.97 -4.93 -4.85
CA TRP A 60 14.00 -4.89 -3.83
C TRP A 60 13.99 -6.18 -3.01
N LYS A 61 15.09 -6.94 -3.07
CA LYS A 61 15.24 -8.22 -2.36
C LYS A 61 14.03 -9.15 -2.60
N ASP A 62 13.66 -9.34 -3.87
CA ASP A 62 12.53 -10.17 -4.31
C ASP A 62 11.14 -9.71 -3.84
N ARG A 63 11.03 -8.45 -3.40
CA ARG A 63 9.77 -7.79 -3.03
C ARG A 63 9.49 -6.64 -3.97
N LEU A 64 8.21 -6.40 -4.28
CA LEU A 64 7.83 -5.17 -4.96
C LEU A 64 7.79 -4.01 -3.97
N VAL A 65 8.27 -2.86 -4.43
CA VAL A 65 8.25 -1.61 -3.66
C VAL A 65 7.64 -0.48 -4.44
N ALA A 66 6.75 0.28 -3.81
CA ALA A 66 6.28 1.56 -4.33
C ALA A 66 7.08 2.71 -3.71
N TYR A 67 7.65 3.56 -4.56
CA TYR A 67 8.44 4.72 -4.11
C TYR A 67 7.55 5.90 -3.70
N LYS A 68 8.11 6.86 -2.96
CA LYS A 68 7.42 8.06 -2.41
C LYS A 68 6.49 7.77 -1.24
N TRP A 69 6.57 6.60 -0.61
CA TRP A 69 5.77 6.26 0.57
C TRP A 69 5.92 7.26 1.71
N ASN A 70 7.13 7.76 1.93
CA ASN A 70 7.41 8.79 2.92
C ASN A 70 6.58 10.08 2.72
N LYS A 71 6.09 10.37 1.51
CA LYS A 71 5.20 11.52 1.27
C LYS A 71 3.80 11.24 1.81
N ILE A 72 3.25 10.06 1.56
CA ILE A 72 1.96 9.60 2.12
C ILE A 72 2.04 9.59 3.65
N TYR A 73 3.05 8.91 4.18
CA TYR A 73 3.28 8.79 5.61
C TYR A 73 3.34 10.16 6.30
N LYS A 74 4.13 11.11 5.76
CA LYS A 74 4.26 12.45 6.35
C LYS A 74 3.02 13.31 6.18
N ARG A 75 2.36 13.30 5.01
CA ARG A 75 1.19 14.18 4.78
C ARG A 75 -0.03 13.78 5.60
N ASN A 76 -0.12 12.51 6.00
CA ASN A 76 -1.15 12.03 6.93
C ASN A 76 -0.73 12.15 8.41
N GLY A 77 0.44 12.72 8.72
CA GLY A 77 0.89 12.86 10.11
C GLY A 77 1.18 11.54 10.82
N ALA A 78 1.39 10.44 10.08
CA ALA A 78 1.57 9.12 10.66
C ALA A 78 2.85 9.01 11.49
N THR A 79 2.79 8.18 12.53
CA THR A 79 3.84 7.86 13.48
C THR A 79 4.16 6.36 13.44
N ARG A 80 5.21 5.95 14.16
CA ARG A 80 5.59 4.52 14.24
C ARG A 80 4.63 3.69 15.10
N GLU A 81 3.80 4.36 15.89
CA GLU A 81 2.80 3.74 16.76
C GLU A 81 1.50 3.47 16.00
N ASP A 82 1.31 4.11 14.85
CA ASP A 82 0.14 3.92 14.01
C ASP A 82 0.21 2.61 13.22
N THR A 83 -0.96 2.02 12.97
CA THR A 83 -1.12 0.92 12.02
C THR A 83 -1.67 1.48 10.72
N ILE A 84 -0.95 1.28 9.61
CA ILE A 84 -1.40 1.72 8.29
C ILE A 84 -1.86 0.49 7.51
N ILE A 85 -3.14 0.46 7.16
CA ILE A 85 -3.73 -0.56 6.31
C ILE A 85 -3.76 -0.01 4.88
N CYS A 86 -3.29 -0.81 3.93
CA CYS A 86 -3.34 -0.47 2.50
C CYS A 86 -4.32 -1.41 1.80
N GLU A 87 -5.36 -0.82 1.24
CA GLU A 87 -6.29 -1.50 0.35
C GLU A 87 -5.77 -1.47 -1.10
N ILE A 88 -6.01 -2.54 -1.84
CA ILE A 88 -5.59 -2.68 -3.24
C ILE A 88 -6.81 -2.55 -4.15
N ILE A 89 -6.88 -1.41 -4.83
CA ILE A 89 -7.91 -1.12 -5.82
C ILE A 89 -7.43 -1.59 -7.20
N ARG A 90 -8.20 -2.48 -7.84
CA ARG A 90 -7.93 -2.97 -9.19
C ARG A 90 -8.61 -2.05 -10.21
N GLN A 91 -7.86 -1.47 -11.15
CA GLN A 91 -8.46 -0.81 -12.31
C GLN A 91 -8.83 -1.88 -13.35
N GLY A 92 -10.13 -2.20 -13.40
CA GLY A 92 -10.72 -3.12 -14.38
C GLY A 92 -11.15 -4.45 -13.77
N GLY A 93 -12.47 -4.67 -13.75
CA GLY A 93 -13.06 -6.01 -13.80
C GLY A 93 -13.14 -6.50 -15.24
#